data_AF-A0A3B3BK91-F1
#
_entry.id   AF-A0A3B3BK91-F1
#
_cell.length_a   1.000
_cell.length_b   1.000
_cell.length_c   1.000
_cell.angle_alpha   90.00
_cell.angle_beta   90.00
_cell.angle_gamma   90.00
#
_symmetry.space_group_name_H-M   'P 1'
#
loop_
_entity.id
_entity.type
_entity.pdbx_description
1 polymer ?
#
loop_
_entity_poly.entity_id
_entity_poly.type
_entity_poly.pdbx_seq_one_letter_code
_entity_poly.pdbx_strand_id
1 'polypeptide(L)'
;LDLSSSLPSQIETCAQTSVSLTTGQPTPPTTPEPVSAVSSAKSSPRKMGREKGKKSVDRFSVEYRQRRERNNIAVRKSRDKAKRRNLEMQDKLIELSAENEKLHKTIEQLTRELTGLRDFFKQIPSAPFAGSESR
;
A
#
# COMPACT_ATOMS: atom_id res chain seq x y z
N LEU A 1 7.53 -2.02 -29.29
CA LEU A 1 6.35 -2.01 -28.40
C LEU A 1 6.17 -3.45 -27.94
N ASP A 2 6.94 -3.87 -26.94
CA ASP A 2 6.93 -5.26 -26.49
C ASP A 2 5.96 -5.39 -25.32
N LEU A 3 4.91 -6.19 -25.56
CA LEU A 3 3.70 -6.29 -24.75
C LEU A 3 3.61 -7.71 -24.17
N SER A 4 4.58 -8.10 -23.35
CA SER A 4 4.50 -9.34 -22.56
C SER A 4 5.58 -9.40 -21.48
N SER A 5 5.33 -8.80 -20.32
CA SER A 5 5.96 -9.29 -19.09
C SER A 5 4.88 -9.96 -18.23
N SER A 6 4.77 -11.28 -18.39
CA SER A 6 3.94 -12.13 -17.56
C SER A 6 4.43 -12.05 -16.11
N LEU A 7 3.51 -11.95 -15.14
CA LEU A 7 3.82 -11.83 -13.70
C LEU A 7 4.92 -12.77 -13.17
N PRO A 8 5.06 -14.03 -13.62
CA PRO A 8 6.16 -14.91 -13.23
C PRO A 8 7.55 -14.35 -13.61
N SER A 9 7.69 -13.68 -14.76
CA SER A 9 8.97 -13.13 -15.21
C SER A 9 9.44 -11.94 -14.35
N GLN A 10 8.49 -11.19 -13.78
CA GLN A 10 8.78 -10.09 -12.85
C GLN A 10 9.24 -10.60 -11.48
N ILE A 11 8.67 -11.71 -11.02
CA ILE A 11 9.07 -12.36 -9.76
C ILE A 11 10.52 -12.90 -9.86
N GLU A 12 10.88 -13.44 -11.02
CA GLU A 12 12.23 -13.97 -11.26
C GLU A 12 13.30 -12.85 -11.35
N THR A 13 12.96 -11.69 -11.92
CA THR A 13 13.86 -10.52 -11.94
C THR A 13 14.07 -9.92 -10.55
N CYS A 14 13.04 -9.91 -9.69
CA CYS A 14 13.17 -9.49 -8.30
C CYS A 14 14.02 -10.47 -7.46
N ALA A 15 13.97 -11.77 -7.75
CA ALA A 15 14.76 -12.79 -7.06
C ALA A 15 16.26 -12.75 -7.41
N GLN A 16 16.60 -12.30 -8.64
CA GLN A 16 17.98 -12.19 -9.14
C GLN A 16 18.70 -10.91 -8.67
N THR A 17 18.02 -9.98 -7.98
CA THR A 17 18.67 -8.78 -7.43
C THR A 17 19.43 -9.17 -6.15
N SER A 18 20.62 -9.74 -6.32
CA SER A 18 21.57 -10.00 -5.24
C SER A 18 22.09 -8.67 -4.69
N VAL A 19 21.65 -8.28 -3.49
CA VAL A 19 22.28 -7.20 -2.73
C VAL A 19 23.63 -7.69 -2.20
N SER A 20 24.71 -7.34 -2.90
CA SER A 20 26.06 -7.42 -2.33
C SER A 20 26.08 -6.62 -1.03
N LEU A 21 26.19 -7.31 0.10
CA LEU A 21 26.37 -6.72 1.42
C LEU A 21 27.80 -6.18 1.52
N THR A 22 28.01 -4.94 1.05
CA THR A 22 29.18 -4.18 1.47
C THR A 22 28.90 -3.60 2.86
N THR A 23 29.72 -4.02 3.82
CA THR A 23 29.88 -3.40 5.13
C THR A 23 30.20 -1.92 4.97
N GLY A 24 29.22 -1.05 5.18
CA GLY A 24 29.41 0.40 5.13
C GLY A 24 28.08 1.13 5.21
N GLN A 25 27.78 1.67 6.39
CA GLN A 25 26.63 2.51 6.70
C GLN A 25 26.46 3.68 5.72
N PRO A 26 25.23 3.95 5.28
CA PRO A 26 24.76 5.33 5.11
C PRO A 26 23.44 5.54 5.86
N THR A 27 23.44 6.52 6.77
CA THR A 27 22.24 7.07 7.39
C THR A 27 21.32 7.68 6.32
N PRO A 28 19.99 7.45 6.35
CA PRO A 28 19.06 8.21 5.51
C PRO A 28 18.91 9.66 6.04
N PRO A 29 18.71 10.66 5.15
CA PRO A 29 18.52 12.04 5.54
C PRO A 29 17.15 12.25 6.22
N THR A 30 17.17 13.03 7.29
CA THR A 30 16.02 13.48 8.10
C THR A 30 15.01 14.25 7.26
N THR A 31 13.76 13.78 7.21
CA THR A 31 12.58 14.56 6.77
C THR A 31 12.16 15.52 7.90
N PRO A 32 11.75 16.77 7.61
CA PRO A 32 11.40 17.75 8.64
C PRO A 32 10.01 17.46 9.23
N GLU A 33 9.91 17.36 10.56
CA GLU A 33 8.62 17.35 11.27
C GLU A 33 8.06 18.77 11.44
N PRO A 34 6.73 18.96 11.42
CA PRO A 34 6.10 20.25 11.67
C PRO A 34 6.11 20.59 13.17
N VAL A 35 6.55 21.80 13.48
CA VAL A 35 6.50 22.40 14.81
C VAL A 35 5.05 22.69 15.21
N SER A 36 4.64 22.19 16.37
CA SER A 36 3.51 22.76 17.11
C SER A 36 3.75 22.56 18.60
N ALA A 37 4.17 23.65 19.22
CA ALA A 37 4.22 23.84 20.66
C ALA A 37 2.80 24.07 21.20
N VAL A 38 2.46 23.50 22.37
CA VAL A 38 1.86 24.22 23.51
C VAL A 38 1.67 23.31 24.74
N SER A 39 2.45 23.65 25.79
CA SER A 39 2.19 23.65 27.24
C SER A 39 1.67 22.44 28.04
N SER A 40 2.52 22.07 29.02
CA SER A 40 2.28 22.07 30.48
C SER A 40 1.47 20.96 31.19
N ALA A 41 2.25 20.15 31.93
CA ALA A 41 2.09 19.76 33.34
C ALA A 41 1.05 18.71 33.76
N LYS A 42 1.52 17.49 34.10
CA LYS A 42 1.62 16.99 35.50
C LYS A 42 2.12 15.53 35.58
N SER A 43 3.29 15.38 36.18
CA SER A 43 3.77 14.32 37.10
C SER A 43 3.16 12.90 37.06
N SER A 44 4.00 11.93 36.68
CA SER A 44 4.15 10.68 37.45
C SER A 44 5.54 10.06 37.24
N PRO A 45 6.31 9.78 38.32
CA PRO A 45 7.68 9.35 38.20
C PRO A 45 7.75 7.82 38.11
N ARG A 46 7.93 7.27 36.90
CA ARG A 46 8.47 5.89 36.78
C ARG A 46 9.98 5.96 36.64
N LYS A 47 10.58 6.00 37.83
CA LYS A 47 11.94 5.57 38.21
C LYS A 47 12.84 5.12 37.06
N MET A 48 13.92 5.88 36.90
CA MET A 48 15.30 5.41 37.01
C MET A 48 15.63 4.11 36.28
N GLY A 49 16.25 4.25 35.11
CA GLY A 49 16.97 3.17 34.47
C GLY A 49 17.80 3.57 33.26
N ARG A 50 18.14 4.87 33.13
CA ARG A 50 19.04 5.35 32.09
C ARG A 50 20.47 5.43 32.63
N GLU A 51 20.97 4.31 33.14
CA GLU A 51 22.39 4.12 33.40
C GLU A 51 22.70 2.65 33.66
N LYS A 52 23.39 1.99 32.74
CA LYS A 52 24.63 1.25 33.02
C LYS A 52 25.07 0.55 31.76
N GLY A 53 26.35 0.67 31.45
CA GLY A 53 27.03 -0.15 30.47
C GLY A 53 26.81 -1.64 30.72
N LYS A 54 27.05 -2.43 29.67
CA LYS A 54 27.32 -3.88 29.64
C LYS A 54 27.30 -4.57 31.02
N LYS A 55 26.13 -4.69 31.66
CA LYS A 55 25.92 -5.62 32.77
C LYS A 55 25.66 -6.93 32.07
N SER A 56 26.60 -7.87 32.18
CA SER A 56 26.37 -9.26 31.83
C SER A 56 25.08 -9.71 32.52
N VAL A 57 24.00 -9.81 31.76
CA VAL A 57 22.74 -10.32 32.30
C VAL A 57 22.95 -11.81 32.46
N ASP A 58 22.87 -12.30 33.69
CA ASP A 58 22.90 -13.73 33.97
C ASP A 58 21.76 -14.42 33.21
N ARG A 59 22.14 -15.31 32.30
CA ARG A 59 21.25 -16.01 31.37
C ARG A 59 20.27 -16.94 32.09
N PHE A 60 20.59 -17.36 33.32
CA PHE A 60 19.76 -18.28 34.09
C PHE A 60 18.82 -17.55 35.08
N SER A 61 19.00 -16.25 35.27
CA SER A 61 18.15 -15.41 36.10
C SER A 61 16.68 -15.49 35.68
N VAL A 62 15.80 -15.54 36.67
CA VAL A 62 14.34 -15.56 36.48
C VAL A 62 13.87 -14.31 35.72
N GLU A 63 14.47 -13.14 35.98
CA GLU A 63 14.13 -11.90 35.29
C GLU A 63 14.47 -11.98 33.79
N TYR A 64 15.64 -12.54 33.45
CA TYR A 64 16.04 -12.76 32.06
C TYR A 64 15.07 -13.69 31.34
N ARG A 65 14.72 -14.83 31.95
CA ARG A 65 13.74 -15.78 31.39
C ARG A 65 12.39 -15.12 31.13
N GLN A 66 11.85 -14.36 32.09
CA GLN A 66 10.58 -13.64 31.89
C GLN A 66 10.66 -12.60 30.76
N ARG A 67 11.79 -11.89 30.65
CA ARG A 67 11.99 -10.90 29.57
C ARG A 67 12.07 -11.57 28.20
N ARG A 68 12.76 -12.71 28.10
CA ARG A 68 12.82 -13.52 26.87
C ARG A 68 11.46 -14.09 26.50
N GLU A 69 10.69 -14.58 27.45
CA GLU A 69 9.36 -15.11 27.18
C GLU A 69 8.42 -14.03 26.63
N ARG A 70 8.41 -12.85 27.26
CA ARG A 70 7.68 -11.69 26.74
C ARG A 70 8.12 -11.30 25.34
N ASN A 71 9.42 -11.30 25.06
CA ASN A 71 9.93 -10.99 23.73
C ASN A 71 9.53 -12.05 22.69
N ASN A 72 9.60 -13.34 23.04
CA ASN A 72 9.17 -14.43 22.16
C ASN A 72 7.69 -14.28 21.77
N ILE A 73 6.82 -13.93 22.73
CA ILE A 73 5.41 -13.63 22.48
C ILE A 73 5.27 -12.43 21.55
N ALA A 74 5.99 -11.34 21.82
CA ALA A 74 5.93 -10.13 21.00
C ALA A 74 6.40 -10.38 19.55
N VAL A 75 7.45 -11.19 19.37
CA VAL A 75 7.97 -11.58 18.05
C VAL A 75 6.94 -12.41 17.29
N ARG A 76 6.33 -13.42 17.95
CA ARG A 76 5.24 -14.21 17.34
C ARG A 76 4.10 -13.30 16.89
N LYS A 77 3.62 -12.42 17.77
CA LYS A 77 2.56 -11.46 17.47
C LYS A 77 2.92 -10.52 16.31
N SER A 78 4.15 -10.02 16.28
CA SER A 78 4.63 -9.14 15.20
C SER A 78 4.69 -9.87 13.86
N ARG A 79 5.18 -11.11 13.84
CA ARG A 79 5.22 -11.95 12.64
C ARG A 79 3.82 -12.25 12.12
N ASP A 80 2.90 -12.63 13.00
CA ASP A 80 1.52 -12.95 12.59
C ASP A 80 0.79 -11.71 12.06
N LYS A 81 1.04 -10.53 12.67
CA LYS A 81 0.52 -9.26 12.15
C LYS A 81 1.06 -8.95 10.76
N ALA A 82 2.37 -9.16 10.52
CA ALA A 82 2.97 -8.95 9.21
C ALA A 82 2.42 -9.92 8.16
N LYS A 83 2.27 -11.20 8.51
CA LYS A 83 1.64 -12.21 7.63
C LYS A 83 0.21 -11.83 7.27
N ARG A 84 -0.59 -11.42 8.26
CA ARG A 84 -1.97 -10.98 8.02
C ARG A 84 -2.03 -9.77 7.10
N ARG A 85 -1.18 -8.76 7.33
CA ARG A 85 -1.09 -7.59 6.46
C ARG A 85 -0.77 -7.96 5.02
N ASN A 86 0.12 -8.94 4.81
CA ASN A 86 0.47 -9.40 3.46
C ASN A 86 -0.70 -10.12 2.78
N LEU A 87 -1.46 -10.94 3.53
CA LEU A 87 -2.66 -11.59 3.02
C LEU A 87 -3.75 -10.56 2.67
N GLU A 88 -4.05 -9.64 3.59
CA GLU A 88 -5.01 -8.55 3.35
C GLU A 88 -4.64 -7.71 2.11
N MET A 89 -3.35 -7.47 1.89
CA MET A 89 -2.86 -6.79 0.69
C MET A 89 -3.11 -7.61 -0.58
N GLN A 90 -2.86 -8.92 -0.57
CA GLN A 90 -3.17 -9.80 -1.70
C GLN A 90 -4.66 -9.83 -2.01
N ASP A 91 -5.49 -9.96 -0.98
CA ASP A 91 -6.95 -9.92 -1.13
C ASP A 91 -7.41 -8.59 -1.73
N LYS A 92 -6.83 -7.46 -1.28
CA LYS A 92 -7.17 -6.15 -1.83
C LYS A 92 -6.76 -5.99 -3.29
N LEU A 93 -5.65 -6.58 -3.71
CA LEU A 93 -5.24 -6.59 -5.12
C LEU A 93 -6.25 -7.35 -5.99
N ILE A 94 -6.75 -8.49 -5.51
CA ILE A 94 -7.77 -9.27 -6.23
C ILE A 94 -9.07 -8.47 -6.33
N GLU A 95 -9.51 -7.87 -5.22
CA GLU A 95 -10.73 -7.05 -5.17
C GLU A 95 -10.65 -5.88 -6.16
N LEU A 96 -9.53 -5.12 -6.14
CA LEU A 96 -9.31 -3.99 -7.03
C LEU A 96 -9.21 -4.43 -8.50
N SER A 97 -8.59 -5.58 -8.78
CA SER A 97 -8.53 -6.14 -10.15
C SER A 97 -9.94 -6.44 -10.68
N ALA A 98 -10.78 -7.07 -9.87
CA ALA A 98 -12.16 -7.40 -10.24
C ALA A 98 -13.02 -6.13 -10.45
N GLU A 99 -12.85 -5.14 -9.58
CA GLU A 99 -13.54 -3.84 -9.73
C GLU A 99 -13.08 -3.11 -11.00
N ASN A 100 -11.77 -3.13 -11.28
CA ASN A 100 -11.21 -2.52 -12.48
C ASN A 100 -11.77 -3.16 -13.77
N GLU A 101 -11.82 -4.49 -13.84
CA GLU A 101 -12.44 -5.20 -14.96
C GLU A 101 -13.92 -4.84 -15.13
N LYS A 102 -14.67 -4.72 -14.02
CA LYS A 102 -16.07 -4.30 -14.06
C LYS A 102 -16.20 -2.89 -14.63
N LEU A 103 -15.37 -1.95 -14.17
CA LEU A 103 -15.36 -0.58 -14.67
C LEU A 103 -15.02 -0.53 -16.16
N HIS A 104 -14.03 -1.31 -16.62
CA HIS A 104 -13.69 -1.42 -18.04
C HIS A 104 -14.89 -1.92 -18.86
N LYS A 105 -15.61 -2.94 -18.40
CA LYS A 105 -16.84 -3.42 -19.08
C LYS A 105 -17.92 -2.35 -19.14
N THR A 106 -18.10 -1.57 -18.07
CA THR A 106 -19.07 -0.46 -18.04
C THR A 106 -18.67 0.64 -19.03
N ILE A 107 -17.40 1.04 -19.05
CA ILE A 107 -16.88 2.03 -20.01
C ILE A 107 -17.10 1.54 -21.43
N GLU A 108 -16.76 0.29 -21.72
CA GLU A 108 -16.89 -0.28 -23.06
C GLU A 108 -18.36 -0.35 -23.50
N GLN A 109 -19.27 -0.70 -22.59
CA GLN A 109 -20.71 -0.69 -22.85
C GLN A 109 -21.23 0.71 -23.17
N LEU A 110 -20.94 1.69 -22.32
CA LEU A 110 -21.36 3.08 -22.54
C LEU A 110 -20.77 3.64 -23.84
N THR A 111 -19.53 3.27 -24.16
CA THR A 111 -18.87 3.66 -25.41
C THR A 111 -19.60 3.08 -26.64
N ARG A 112 -20.03 1.82 -26.58
CA ARG A 112 -20.85 1.20 -27.64
C ARG A 112 -22.20 1.90 -27.78
N GLU A 113 -22.89 2.18 -26.67
CA GLU A 113 -24.18 2.87 -26.68
C GLU A 113 -24.08 4.28 -27.28
N LEU A 114 -23.08 5.08 -26.87
CA LEU A 114 -22.84 6.41 -27.43
C LEU A 114 -22.49 6.38 -28.92
N THR A 115 -21.70 5.39 -29.33
CA THR A 115 -21.36 5.20 -30.76
C THR A 115 -22.62 4.85 -31.55
N GLY A 116 -23.43 3.92 -31.06
CA GLY A 116 -24.71 3.54 -31.66
C GLY A 116 -25.67 4.73 -31.79
N LEU A 117 -25.82 5.54 -30.74
CA LEU A 117 -26.63 6.76 -30.79
C LEU A 117 -26.09 7.76 -31.82
N ARG A 118 -24.77 7.99 -31.84
CA ARG A 118 -24.15 8.90 -32.80
C ARG A 118 -24.37 8.43 -34.24
N ASP A 119 -24.26 7.13 -34.50
CA ASP A 119 -24.47 6.58 -35.84
C ASP A 119 -25.95 6.58 -36.24
N PHE A 120 -26.86 6.41 -35.29
CA PHE A 120 -28.29 6.61 -35.50
C PHE A 120 -28.62 8.05 -35.91
N PHE A 121 -28.09 9.05 -35.21
CA PHE A 121 -28.30 10.46 -35.56
C PHE A 121 -27.66 10.86 -36.90
N LYS A 122 -26.56 10.23 -37.31
CA LYS A 122 -25.97 10.46 -38.65
C LYS A 122 -26.82 9.86 -39.78
N GLN A 123 -27.52 8.77 -39.51
CA GLN A 123 -28.35 8.06 -40.50
C GLN A 123 -29.74 8.66 -40.63
N ILE A 124 -30.24 9.36 -39.60
CA ILE A 124 -31.41 10.21 -39.74
C ILE A 124 -31.05 11.30 -40.76
N PRO A 125 -31.69 11.34 -41.95
CA PRO A 125 -31.53 12.47 -42.84
C PRO A 125 -31.88 13.72 -42.03
N SER A 126 -31.06 14.76 -42.08
CA SER A 126 -31.47 16.08 -41.61
C SER A 126 -32.85 16.32 -42.20
N ALA A 127 -33.91 16.24 -41.39
CA ALA A 127 -35.23 16.60 -41.83
C ALA A 127 -35.03 17.99 -42.44
N PRO A 128 -35.36 18.21 -43.74
CA PRO A 128 -35.41 19.58 -44.21
C PRO A 128 -36.38 20.25 -43.24
N PHE A 129 -35.88 21.26 -42.53
CA PHE A 129 -36.69 22.13 -41.72
C PHE A 129 -37.72 22.73 -42.68
N ALA A 130 -38.84 22.04 -42.83
CA ALA A 130 -39.92 22.42 -43.70
C ALA A 130 -40.71 23.47 -42.94
N GLY A 131 -40.35 24.72 -43.23
CA GLY A 131 -41.28 25.85 -43.20
C GLY A 131 -41.58 26.45 -41.83
N SER A 132 -40.95 27.58 -41.57
CA SER A 132 -41.73 28.76 -41.17
C SER A 132 -41.22 29.98 -41.95
N GLU A 133 -41.50 29.99 -43.25
CA GLU A 133 -41.83 31.26 -43.89
C GLU A 133 -43.24 31.67 -43.40
N SER A 134 -43.33 32.81 -42.74
CA SER A 134 -44.57 33.59 -42.67
C SER A 134 -44.21 35.06 -42.54
N ARG A 135 -44.32 35.72 -43.70
CA ARG A 135 -44.75 37.10 -43.99
C ARG A 135 -44.16 38.27 -43.19
#